data_AF-A0A1L7REF4-F1
#
_entry.id   AF-A0A1L7REF4-F1
#
_cell.length_a   1.000
_cell.length_b   1.000
_cell.length_c   1.000
_cell.angle_alpha   90.00
_cell.angle_beta   90.00
_cell.angle_gamma   90.00
#
_symmetry.space_group_name_H-M   'P 1'
#
loop_
_entity.id
_entity.type
_entity.pdbx_description
1 polymer ?
#
loop_
_entity_poly.entity_id
_entity_poly.type
_entity_poly.pdbx_seq_one_letter_code
_entity_poly.pdbx_strand_id
1 'polypeptide(L)'
;MPGRLRRRRAQWEAVQGCPHCWEHLTVGTPLPEGTGLRPIRVEGAPRVTPGLPVAHTWLELLDLHGAAEIEYVGREPAHIQWVDDAPGTVVSVVPGASAIASGWTDQPVRCWGACRSEPGGRVAGAPGAQLVLAGGAAAAGDRARLIARAGRGVAGPGSTVVMEPAEPVQVWVLPGAQLTVGGVPRLVATTTLATAEEVREDERVPEDLGRLLRLAEALPVRRRA
;
A
#
# COMPACT_ATOMS: atom_id res chain seq x y z
N MET A 1 -15.05 -25.46 8.74
CA MET A 1 -14.28 -24.59 9.64
C MET A 1 -15.01 -24.39 10.98
N PRO A 2 -14.38 -24.72 12.13
CA PRO A 2 -14.94 -24.51 13.47
C PRO A 2 -15.32 -23.05 13.77
N GLY A 3 -16.40 -22.81 14.52
CA GLY A 3 -16.96 -21.47 14.77
C GLY A 3 -15.99 -20.48 15.44
N ARG A 4 -15.08 -20.97 16.29
CA ARG A 4 -14.02 -20.14 16.91
C ARG A 4 -12.99 -19.63 15.90
N LEU A 5 -12.69 -20.41 14.86
CA LEU A 5 -11.76 -20.00 13.79
C LEU A 5 -12.42 -19.04 12.80
N ARG A 6 -13.74 -19.12 12.58
CA ARG A 6 -14.47 -18.11 11.82
C ARG A 6 -14.55 -16.77 12.55
N ARG A 7 -14.79 -16.78 13.87
CA ARG A 7 -14.75 -15.55 14.69
C ARG A 7 -13.35 -14.95 14.74
N ARG A 8 -12.29 -15.77 14.88
CA ARG A 8 -10.91 -15.27 14.81
C ARG A 8 -10.54 -14.74 13.43
N ARG A 9 -11.01 -15.36 12.34
CA ARG A 9 -10.78 -14.87 10.98
C ARG A 9 -11.57 -13.58 10.71
N ALA A 10 -12.83 -13.50 11.10
CA ALA A 10 -13.63 -12.27 10.99
C ALA A 10 -13.08 -11.15 11.89
N GLN A 11 -12.57 -11.48 13.08
CA GLN A 11 -11.82 -10.53 13.92
C GLN A 11 -10.49 -10.15 13.29
N TRP A 12 -9.78 -11.07 12.63
CA TRP A 12 -8.52 -10.78 11.93
C TRP A 12 -8.75 -9.90 10.69
N GLU A 13 -9.84 -10.13 9.96
CA GLU A 13 -10.32 -9.30 8.85
C GLU A 13 -10.84 -7.93 9.35
N ALA A 14 -11.44 -7.86 10.54
CA ALA A 14 -11.89 -6.61 11.17
C ALA A 14 -10.75 -5.78 11.83
N VAL A 15 -9.70 -6.43 12.36
CA VAL A 15 -8.56 -5.78 13.03
C VAL A 15 -7.54 -5.21 12.04
N GLN A 16 -7.61 -5.59 10.76
CA GLN A 16 -6.91 -4.90 9.64
C GLN A 16 -7.51 -3.50 9.32
N GLY A 17 -8.55 -3.06 10.05
CA GLY A 17 -9.44 -1.98 9.67
C GLY A 17 -9.50 -0.78 10.61
N CYS A 18 -8.38 -0.31 11.17
CA CYS A 18 -8.36 1.04 11.75
C CYS A 18 -7.29 1.91 11.11
N PRO A 19 -7.67 2.84 10.21
CA PRO A 19 -6.78 3.83 9.61
C PRO A 19 -6.01 4.65 10.65
N HIS A 20 -6.63 4.97 11.80
CA HIS A 20 -5.98 5.68 12.91
C HIS A 20 -4.93 4.84 13.63
N CYS A 21 -5.15 3.53 13.81
CA CYS A 21 -4.13 2.66 14.39
C CYS A 21 -2.89 2.55 13.50
N TRP A 22 -3.05 2.71 12.18
CA TRP A 22 -1.93 2.75 11.25
C TRP A 22 -1.17 4.09 11.35
N GLU A 23 -1.84 5.24 11.36
CA GLU A 23 -1.18 6.55 11.54
C GLU A 23 -0.43 6.67 12.86
N HIS A 24 -0.94 6.10 13.95
CA HIS A 24 -0.18 6.03 15.19
C HIS A 24 1.15 5.29 15.00
N LEU A 25 1.13 4.20 14.22
CA LEU A 25 2.30 3.36 13.98
C LEU A 25 3.27 3.94 12.94
N THR A 26 2.80 4.81 12.03
CA THR A 26 3.62 5.33 10.92
C THR A 26 3.89 6.84 10.97
N VAL A 27 3.12 7.60 11.72
CA VAL A 27 3.21 9.07 11.81
C VAL A 27 3.22 9.53 13.28
N GLY A 28 3.01 8.63 14.25
CA GLY A 28 3.03 8.95 15.68
C GLY A 28 1.79 9.71 16.17
N THR A 29 0.69 9.72 15.44
CA THR A 29 -0.54 10.41 15.87
C THR A 29 -1.17 9.71 17.09
N PRO A 30 -1.75 10.44 18.05
CA PRO A 30 -2.38 9.83 19.22
C PRO A 30 -3.57 8.96 18.82
N LEU A 31 -3.65 7.76 19.41
CA LEU A 31 -4.82 6.89 19.24
C LEU A 31 -6.08 7.57 19.81
N PRO A 32 -7.26 7.38 19.19
CA PRO A 32 -8.51 7.79 19.80
C PRO A 32 -8.67 7.10 21.16
N GLU A 33 -9.10 7.86 22.18
CA GLU A 33 -9.41 7.32 23.50
C GLU A 33 -10.40 6.14 23.37
N GLY A 34 -10.00 4.96 23.85
CA GLY A 34 -10.84 3.75 23.83
C GLY A 34 -10.51 2.69 22.77
N THR A 35 -9.51 2.90 21.90
CA THR A 35 -9.08 1.85 20.94
C THR A 35 -8.22 0.76 21.62
N GLY A 36 -8.85 -0.33 22.03
CA GLY A 36 -8.19 -1.51 22.63
C GLY A 36 -7.51 -2.47 21.64
N LEU A 37 -7.40 -2.11 20.36
CA LEU A 37 -6.80 -2.97 19.34
C LEU A 37 -5.31 -2.68 19.21
N ARG A 38 -4.49 -3.58 19.75
CA ARG A 38 -3.05 -3.61 19.48
C ARG A 38 -2.82 -4.23 18.09
N PRO A 39 -1.99 -3.63 17.23
CA PRO A 39 -1.59 -4.27 15.98
C PRO A 39 -0.98 -5.63 16.29
N ILE A 40 -1.49 -6.68 15.62
CA ILE A 40 -0.87 -8.00 15.67
C ILE A 40 0.41 -7.92 14.85
N ARG A 41 1.53 -7.65 15.52
CA ARG A 41 2.87 -7.82 14.96
C ARG A 41 3.16 -9.31 14.94
N VAL A 42 3.15 -9.93 13.77
CA VAL A 42 3.62 -11.32 13.62
C VAL A 42 5.14 -11.30 13.71
N GLU A 43 5.69 -11.88 14.78
CA GLU A 43 7.13 -12.08 14.96
C GLU A 43 7.68 -13.01 13.87
N GLY A 44 8.80 -12.62 13.26
CA GLY A 44 9.43 -13.34 12.15
C GLY A 44 10.47 -12.45 11.44
N ALA A 45 11.54 -13.05 10.92
CA ALA A 45 12.54 -12.29 10.17
C ALA A 45 11.98 -11.90 8.78
N PRO A 46 12.17 -10.65 8.32
CA PRO A 46 11.77 -10.26 6.97
C PRO A 46 12.53 -11.11 5.94
N ARG A 47 11.82 -11.67 4.96
CA ARG A 47 12.44 -12.42 3.87
C ARG A 47 12.98 -11.45 2.83
N VAL A 48 14.29 -11.43 2.69
CA VAL A 48 15.05 -10.64 1.71
C VAL A 48 15.53 -11.50 0.54
N THR A 49 15.79 -10.87 -0.59
CA THR A 49 16.41 -11.52 -1.75
C THR A 49 17.91 -11.66 -1.52
N PRO A 50 18.50 -12.86 -1.63
CA PRO A 50 19.94 -13.03 -1.48
C PRO A 50 20.73 -12.16 -2.47
N GLY A 51 21.75 -11.48 -1.97
CA GLY A 51 22.67 -10.66 -2.78
C GLY A 51 22.18 -9.26 -3.13
N LEU A 52 20.96 -8.87 -2.74
CA LEU A 52 20.53 -7.47 -2.84
C LEU A 52 21.04 -6.64 -1.66
N PRO A 53 21.41 -5.37 -1.87
CA PRO A 53 21.62 -4.42 -0.80
C PRO A 53 20.39 -4.30 0.10
N VAL A 54 20.59 -4.35 1.41
CA VAL A 54 19.52 -4.28 2.41
C VAL A 54 19.75 -3.09 3.33
N ALA A 55 18.73 -2.24 3.47
CA ALA A 55 18.69 -1.14 4.42
C ALA A 55 17.71 -1.42 5.57
N HIS A 56 18.19 -1.30 6.80
CA HIS A 56 17.42 -1.46 8.03
C HIS A 56 16.98 -0.11 8.60
N THR A 57 17.67 0.95 8.23
CA THR A 57 17.40 2.33 8.62
C THR A 57 17.28 3.21 7.38
N TRP A 58 16.69 4.39 7.53
CA TRP A 58 16.61 5.35 6.42
C TRP A 58 17.99 5.95 6.08
N LEU A 59 18.91 6.01 7.05
CA LEU A 59 20.29 6.46 6.82
C LEU A 59 21.02 5.51 5.87
N GLU A 60 20.86 4.20 6.06
CA GLU A 60 21.43 3.19 5.14
C GLU A 60 20.92 3.33 3.70
N LEU A 61 19.71 3.88 3.49
CA LEU A 61 19.22 4.15 2.12
C LEU A 61 20.05 5.24 1.42
N LEU A 62 20.57 6.21 2.18
CA LEU A 62 21.46 7.25 1.63
C LEU A 62 22.81 6.66 1.22
N ASP A 63 23.36 5.76 2.05
CA ASP A 63 24.64 5.09 1.77
C ASP A 63 24.55 4.15 0.57
N LEU A 64 23.35 3.64 0.29
CA LEU A 64 23.07 2.77 -0.86
C LEU A 64 22.65 3.54 -2.13
N HIS A 65 22.73 4.87 -2.11
CA HIS A 65 22.42 5.69 -3.28
C HIS A 65 23.25 5.26 -4.51
N GLY A 66 22.58 5.02 -5.64
CA GLY A 66 23.21 4.53 -6.87
C GLY A 66 23.19 3.01 -7.04
N ALA A 67 22.78 2.24 -6.02
CA ALA A 67 22.44 0.83 -6.22
C ALA A 67 21.25 0.70 -7.18
N ALA A 68 21.28 -0.27 -8.08
CA ALA A 68 20.17 -0.49 -9.02
C ALA A 68 18.88 -0.93 -8.31
N GLU A 69 19.00 -1.78 -7.29
CA GLU A 69 17.89 -2.25 -6.46
C GLU A 69 18.30 -2.29 -4.99
N ILE A 70 17.38 -1.91 -4.10
CA ILE A 70 17.56 -1.90 -2.64
C ILE A 70 16.34 -2.53 -1.97
N GLU A 71 16.55 -3.36 -0.95
CA GLU A 71 15.47 -3.85 -0.09
C GLU A 71 15.47 -3.12 1.26
N TYR A 72 14.34 -2.47 1.57
CA TYR A 72 14.13 -1.85 2.87
C TYR A 72 13.40 -2.80 3.82
N VAL A 73 14.06 -3.12 4.94
CA VAL A 73 13.57 -4.07 5.97
C VAL A 73 13.30 -3.39 7.32
N GLY A 74 13.46 -2.07 7.39
CA GLY A 74 13.37 -1.31 8.64
C GLY A 74 11.98 -1.32 9.27
N ARG A 75 11.97 -1.25 10.60
CA ARG A 75 10.73 -1.26 11.42
C ARG A 75 10.10 0.12 11.56
N GLU A 76 10.89 1.16 11.40
CA GLU A 76 10.41 2.54 11.36
C GLU A 76 10.04 2.90 9.92
N PRO A 77 9.15 3.88 9.70
CA PRO A 77 8.89 4.39 8.37
C PRO A 77 10.11 5.10 7.78
N ALA A 78 10.62 4.63 6.65
CA ALA A 78 11.62 5.38 5.87
C ALA A 78 10.93 6.34 4.89
N HIS A 79 11.45 7.57 4.81
CA HIS A 79 11.08 8.50 3.75
C HIS A 79 11.95 8.24 2.52
N ILE A 80 11.33 7.69 1.48
CA ILE A 80 11.95 7.47 0.17
C ILE A 80 11.51 8.65 -0.70
N GLN A 81 12.38 9.66 -0.77
CA GLN A 81 12.16 10.85 -1.57
C GLN A 81 13.03 10.80 -2.81
N TRP A 82 12.42 10.85 -3.99
CA TRP A 82 13.16 11.07 -5.24
C TRP A 82 13.33 12.55 -5.50
N VAL A 83 14.59 12.94 -5.77
CA VAL A 83 14.99 14.26 -6.24
C VAL A 83 15.40 14.19 -7.71
N ASP A 84 15.27 15.31 -8.42
CA ASP A 84 15.49 15.43 -9.86
C ASP A 84 16.96 15.17 -10.24
N ASP A 85 17.30 13.90 -10.52
CA ASP A 85 18.64 13.36 -10.87
C ASP A 85 18.86 11.96 -10.28
N ALA A 86 17.97 11.50 -9.40
CA ALA A 86 18.11 10.21 -8.75
C ALA A 86 18.25 9.08 -9.80
N PRO A 87 19.37 8.34 -9.82
CA PRO A 87 19.53 7.20 -10.71
C PRO A 87 18.40 6.22 -10.46
N GLY A 88 17.94 5.51 -11.51
CA GLY A 88 16.76 4.62 -11.55
C GLY A 88 16.76 3.44 -10.58
N THR A 89 16.96 3.74 -9.31
CA THR A 89 17.06 2.87 -8.14
C THR A 89 15.67 2.40 -7.81
N VAL A 90 15.50 1.09 -7.78
CA VAL A 90 14.24 0.49 -7.36
C VAL A 90 14.32 0.15 -5.88
N VAL A 91 13.44 0.74 -5.09
CA VAL A 91 13.31 0.42 -3.66
C VAL A 91 12.17 -0.57 -3.45
N SER A 92 12.48 -1.66 -2.76
CA SER A 92 11.55 -2.73 -2.40
C SER A 92 11.31 -2.75 -0.89
N VAL A 93 10.11 -2.38 -0.46
CA VAL A 93 9.70 -2.42 0.95
C VAL A 93 9.16 -3.80 1.28
N VAL A 94 9.92 -4.58 2.04
CA VAL A 94 9.63 -5.99 2.29
C VAL A 94 8.44 -6.19 3.25
N PRO A 95 7.88 -7.41 3.38
CA PRO A 95 6.81 -7.69 4.32
C PRO A 95 7.14 -7.23 5.74
N GLY A 96 6.37 -6.25 6.20
CA GLY A 96 6.48 -5.76 7.56
C GLY A 96 7.42 -4.60 7.83
N ALA A 97 8.08 -4.11 6.78
CA ALA A 97 8.68 -2.79 6.79
C ALA A 97 7.62 -1.75 6.39
N SER A 98 7.92 -0.47 6.65
CA SER A 98 7.06 0.64 6.27
C SER A 98 7.83 1.75 5.58
N ALA A 99 7.24 2.39 4.58
CA ALA A 99 7.85 3.55 3.93
C ALA A 99 6.84 4.61 3.50
N ILE A 100 7.33 5.82 3.33
CA ILE A 100 6.63 6.95 2.73
C ILE A 100 7.37 7.28 1.43
N ALA A 101 6.66 7.19 0.32
CA ALA A 101 7.17 7.45 -1.02
C ALA A 101 6.72 8.84 -1.47
N SER A 102 7.66 9.72 -1.78
CA SER A 102 7.39 11.09 -2.23
C SER A 102 8.39 11.53 -3.31
N GLY A 103 8.07 12.58 -4.06
CA GLY A 103 8.91 13.03 -5.18
C GLY A 103 8.76 12.15 -6.41
N TRP A 104 8.96 12.75 -7.58
CA TRP A 104 8.66 12.11 -8.85
C TRP A 104 9.76 11.11 -9.28
N THR A 105 9.34 9.98 -9.84
CA THR A 105 10.24 8.96 -10.38
C THR A 105 9.56 8.11 -11.44
N ASP A 106 10.36 7.61 -12.38
CA ASP A 106 9.94 6.59 -13.35
C ASP A 106 9.88 5.18 -12.74
N GLN A 107 10.58 4.97 -11.61
CA GLN A 107 10.70 3.68 -10.91
C GLN A 107 9.85 3.69 -9.62
N PRO A 108 8.66 3.06 -9.60
CA PRO A 108 7.81 3.03 -8.41
C PRO A 108 8.46 2.25 -7.25
N VAL A 109 8.13 2.61 -6.00
CA VAL A 109 8.40 1.72 -4.85
C VAL A 109 7.65 0.42 -5.08
N ARG A 110 8.33 -0.71 -4.97
CA ARG A 110 7.71 -2.05 -4.88
C ARG A 110 7.39 -2.32 -3.41
N CYS A 111 6.14 -2.60 -3.08
CA CYS A 111 5.72 -2.70 -1.68
C CYS A 111 5.07 -4.04 -1.37
N TRP A 112 5.67 -4.80 -0.44
CA TRP A 112 5.05 -5.97 0.21
C TRP A 112 4.69 -5.70 1.67
N GLY A 113 5.23 -4.63 2.25
CA GLY A 113 4.91 -4.16 3.60
C GLY A 113 3.80 -3.12 3.60
N ALA A 114 4.04 -2.02 4.31
CA ALA A 114 3.16 -0.87 4.34
C ALA A 114 3.79 0.32 3.61
N CYS A 115 3.06 0.96 2.70
CA CYS A 115 3.58 2.13 1.98
C CYS A 115 2.54 3.24 1.92
N ARG A 116 3.00 4.49 2.11
CA ARG A 116 2.22 5.69 1.84
C ARG A 116 2.74 6.35 0.58
N SER A 117 1.85 6.67 -0.35
CA SER A 117 2.18 7.43 -1.55
C SER A 117 1.79 8.89 -1.33
N GLU A 118 2.78 9.73 -1.06
CA GLU A 118 2.65 11.19 -0.95
C GLU A 118 2.82 11.86 -2.33
N PRO A 119 2.62 13.19 -2.45
CA PRO A 119 2.72 13.89 -3.73
C PRO A 119 4.01 13.58 -4.49
N GLY A 120 3.87 13.33 -5.80
CA GLY A 120 4.95 12.88 -6.69
C GLY A 120 5.32 11.40 -6.57
N GLY A 121 5.12 10.79 -5.39
CA GLY A 121 5.47 9.40 -5.12
C GLY A 121 4.58 8.41 -5.88
N ARG A 122 5.17 7.24 -6.21
CA ARG A 122 4.50 6.14 -6.91
C ARG A 122 4.76 4.81 -6.23
N VAL A 123 3.71 4.04 -5.96
CA VAL A 123 3.81 2.76 -5.24
C VAL A 123 3.07 1.64 -5.96
N ALA A 124 3.75 0.52 -6.19
CA ALA A 124 3.15 -0.74 -6.63
C ALA A 124 3.05 -1.70 -5.43
N GLY A 125 1.84 -1.91 -4.91
CA GLY A 125 1.57 -2.85 -3.83
C GLY A 125 1.40 -4.27 -4.34
N ALA A 126 2.39 -5.10 -4.01
CA ALA A 126 2.39 -6.53 -4.23
C ALA A 126 1.23 -7.23 -3.49
N PRO A 127 1.02 -8.53 -3.73
CA PRO A 127 -0.06 -9.24 -3.08
C PRO A 127 0.00 -9.18 -1.54
N GLY A 128 -1.12 -8.76 -0.93
CA GLY A 128 -1.23 -8.61 0.52
C GLY A 128 -0.60 -7.35 1.13
N ALA A 129 -0.07 -6.43 0.31
CA ALA A 129 0.50 -5.17 0.79
C ALA A 129 -0.56 -4.24 1.40
N GLN A 130 -0.11 -3.32 2.26
CA GLN A 130 -0.94 -2.25 2.81
C GLN A 130 -0.52 -0.90 2.23
N LEU A 131 -1.47 -0.18 1.63
CA LEU A 131 -1.21 1.07 0.94
C LEU A 131 -2.08 2.19 1.50
N VAL A 132 -1.49 3.37 1.60
CA VAL A 132 -2.20 4.64 1.82
C VAL A 132 -1.89 5.55 0.65
N LEU A 133 -2.93 6.00 -0.04
CA LEU A 133 -2.84 6.93 -1.14
C LEU A 133 -3.17 8.33 -0.63
N ALA A 134 -2.15 9.19 -0.53
CA ALA A 134 -2.17 10.48 0.14
C ALA A 134 -1.52 11.59 -0.71
N GLY A 135 -1.91 11.65 -1.99
CA GLY A 135 -1.54 12.70 -2.94
C GLY A 135 -0.73 12.21 -4.14
N GLY A 136 -0.09 11.03 -4.01
CA GLY A 136 0.69 10.41 -5.08
C GLY A 136 -0.12 9.49 -6.00
N ALA A 137 0.53 8.42 -6.47
CA ALA A 137 -0.12 7.36 -7.23
C ALA A 137 0.17 5.96 -6.66
N ALA A 138 -0.87 5.11 -6.58
CA ALA A 138 -0.72 3.77 -6.03
C ALA A 138 -1.48 2.72 -6.84
N ALA A 139 -0.90 1.53 -7.00
CA ALA A 139 -1.60 0.36 -7.51
C ALA A 139 -1.65 -0.75 -6.46
N ALA A 140 -2.82 -1.35 -6.27
CA ALA A 140 -3.05 -2.44 -5.34
C ALA A 140 -3.28 -3.77 -6.11
N GLY A 141 -2.36 -4.73 -5.94
CA GLY A 141 -2.52 -6.10 -6.48
C GLY A 141 -3.41 -7.00 -5.63
N ASP A 142 -3.41 -8.31 -5.90
CA ASP A 142 -4.26 -9.31 -5.23
C ASP A 142 -4.17 -9.22 -3.69
N ARG A 143 -5.31 -9.15 -3.00
CA ARG A 143 -5.40 -9.02 -1.53
C ARG A 143 -4.67 -7.82 -0.93
N ALA A 144 -4.12 -6.91 -1.73
CA ALA A 144 -3.60 -5.66 -1.22
C ALA A 144 -4.76 -4.79 -0.74
N ARG A 145 -4.50 -4.01 0.31
CA ARG A 145 -5.46 -3.05 0.86
C ARG A 145 -5.01 -1.64 0.54
N LEU A 146 -5.90 -0.85 -0.06
CA LEU A 146 -5.67 0.55 -0.39
C LEU A 146 -6.64 1.43 0.41
N ILE A 147 -6.10 2.28 1.29
CA ILE A 147 -6.84 3.39 1.90
C ILE A 147 -6.60 4.61 1.00
N ALA A 148 -7.66 5.12 0.39
CA ALA A 148 -7.58 6.22 -0.56
C ALA A 148 -8.07 7.52 0.08
N ARG A 149 -7.16 8.50 0.19
CA ARG A 149 -7.40 9.82 0.80
C ARG A 149 -7.18 10.98 -0.15
N ALA A 150 -6.20 10.87 -1.05
CA ALA A 150 -5.89 11.91 -2.03
C ALA A 150 -5.04 11.33 -3.17
N GLY A 151 -5.16 11.86 -4.39
CA GLY A 151 -4.35 11.42 -5.53
C GLY A 151 -5.02 10.35 -6.38
N ARG A 152 -4.22 9.55 -7.09
CA ARG A 152 -4.71 8.64 -8.15
C ARG A 152 -4.35 7.17 -7.88
N GLY A 153 -5.35 6.31 -7.81
CA GLY A 153 -5.18 4.91 -7.45
C GLY A 153 -5.72 3.95 -8.50
N VAL A 154 -5.21 2.73 -8.54
CA VAL A 154 -5.83 1.62 -9.25
C VAL A 154 -5.80 0.36 -8.41
N ALA A 155 -6.85 -0.44 -8.46
CA ALA A 155 -7.00 -1.62 -7.62
C ALA A 155 -7.42 -2.81 -8.47
N GLY A 156 -6.58 -3.85 -8.49
CA GLY A 156 -6.79 -5.08 -9.25
C GLY A 156 -7.73 -6.07 -8.55
N PRO A 157 -8.12 -7.16 -9.23
CA PRO A 157 -9.00 -8.18 -8.66
C PRO A 157 -8.48 -8.73 -7.32
N GLY A 158 -9.40 -9.01 -6.38
CA GLY A 158 -9.06 -9.54 -5.05
C GLY A 158 -8.49 -8.51 -4.06
N SER A 159 -8.20 -7.28 -4.50
CA SER A 159 -7.81 -6.17 -3.61
C SER A 159 -9.00 -5.59 -2.86
N THR A 160 -8.72 -4.81 -1.82
CA THR A 160 -9.73 -4.05 -1.06
C THR A 160 -9.38 -2.56 -1.08
N VAL A 161 -10.34 -1.73 -1.47
CA VAL A 161 -10.24 -0.28 -1.47
C VAL A 161 -11.19 0.29 -0.43
N VAL A 162 -10.68 1.21 0.39
CA VAL A 162 -11.48 2.02 1.32
C VAL A 162 -11.30 3.48 0.93
N MET A 163 -12.39 4.11 0.51
CA MET A 163 -12.41 5.56 0.25
C MET A 163 -12.63 6.29 1.58
N GLU A 164 -11.75 7.21 1.92
CA GLU A 164 -11.93 8.12 3.04
C GLU A 164 -12.44 9.48 2.55
N PRO A 165 -13.28 10.17 3.34
CA PRO A 165 -13.76 11.50 3.01
C PRO A 165 -12.64 12.52 3.21
N ALA A 166 -11.80 12.70 2.19
CA ALA A 166 -10.80 13.76 2.12
C ALA A 166 -10.38 13.95 0.65
N GLU A 167 -9.99 15.18 0.32
CA GLU A 167 -9.23 15.64 -0.87
C GLU A 167 -9.66 15.10 -2.27
N PRO A 168 -9.18 15.70 -3.39
CA PRO A 168 -9.44 15.12 -4.70
C PRO A 168 -8.74 13.76 -4.82
N VAL A 169 -9.54 12.70 -4.77
CA VAL A 169 -9.12 11.30 -4.89
C VAL A 169 -9.86 10.62 -6.04
N GLN A 170 -9.11 9.87 -6.84
CA GLN A 170 -9.65 9.08 -7.95
C GLN A 170 -9.06 7.68 -7.90
N VAL A 171 -9.89 6.66 -7.73
CA VAL A 171 -9.44 5.26 -7.73
C VAL A 171 -10.19 4.47 -8.79
N TRP A 172 -9.47 3.89 -9.74
CA TRP A 172 -10.00 2.92 -10.70
C TRP A 172 -9.97 1.53 -10.08
N VAL A 173 -11.14 1.00 -9.77
CA VAL A 173 -11.33 -0.30 -9.15
C VAL A 173 -11.76 -1.30 -10.21
N LEU A 174 -10.97 -2.34 -10.42
CA LEU A 174 -11.24 -3.37 -11.43
C LEU A 174 -12.24 -4.42 -10.93
N PRO A 175 -12.89 -5.16 -11.86
CA PRO A 175 -13.78 -6.26 -11.51
C PRO A 175 -13.13 -7.27 -10.55
N GLY A 176 -13.90 -7.71 -9.55
CA GLY A 176 -13.44 -8.66 -8.54
C GLY A 176 -12.69 -8.04 -7.36
N ALA A 177 -12.44 -6.72 -7.35
CA ALA A 177 -11.99 -6.00 -6.17
C ALA A 177 -13.17 -5.58 -5.28
N GLN A 178 -12.91 -5.36 -3.99
CA GLN A 178 -13.89 -4.82 -3.05
C GLN A 178 -13.69 -3.32 -2.88
N LEU A 179 -14.76 -2.54 -2.99
CA LEU A 179 -14.77 -1.09 -2.80
C LEU A 179 -15.66 -0.74 -1.61
N THR A 180 -15.15 0.05 -0.68
CA THR A 180 -15.91 0.62 0.44
C THR A 180 -15.98 2.13 0.30
N VAL A 181 -17.18 2.67 0.11
CA VAL A 181 -17.48 4.12 0.12
C VAL A 181 -18.57 4.35 1.17
N GLY A 182 -18.37 5.31 2.08
CA GLY A 182 -19.34 5.57 3.14
C GLY A 182 -19.54 4.40 4.13
N GLY A 183 -18.55 3.50 4.25
CA GLY A 183 -18.54 2.40 5.23
C GLY A 183 -19.21 1.10 4.79
N VAL A 184 -19.83 1.04 3.60
CA VAL A 184 -20.46 -0.19 3.08
C VAL A 184 -19.57 -0.83 2.00
N PRO A 185 -19.05 -2.06 2.23
CA PRO A 185 -18.25 -2.76 1.24
C PRO A 185 -19.12 -3.37 0.14
N ARG A 186 -18.69 -3.25 -1.12
CA ARG A 186 -19.31 -3.91 -2.28
C ARG A 186 -18.26 -4.51 -3.19
N LEU A 187 -18.62 -5.62 -3.84
CA LEU A 187 -17.80 -6.21 -4.90
C LEU A 187 -18.03 -5.44 -6.20
N VAL A 188 -16.96 -5.11 -6.90
CA VAL A 188 -17.00 -4.39 -8.18
C VAL A 188 -17.18 -5.39 -9.32
N ALA A 189 -18.16 -5.15 -10.19
CA ALA A 189 -18.50 -6.04 -11.32
C ALA A 189 -17.89 -5.56 -12.66
N THR A 190 -17.82 -4.25 -12.88
CA THR A 190 -17.23 -3.59 -14.05
C THR A 190 -16.18 -2.59 -13.59
N THR A 191 -15.27 -2.16 -14.46
CA THR A 191 -14.25 -1.17 -14.06
C THR A 191 -14.92 0.10 -13.57
N THR A 192 -14.65 0.45 -12.33
CA THR A 192 -15.37 1.50 -11.60
C THR A 192 -14.41 2.60 -11.18
N LEU A 193 -14.67 3.85 -11.57
CA LEU A 193 -13.99 5.01 -10.99
C LEU A 193 -14.73 5.46 -9.74
N ALA A 194 -14.06 5.36 -8.59
CA ALA A 194 -14.54 5.91 -7.34
C ALA A 194 -13.84 7.23 -7.02
N THR A 195 -14.62 8.25 -6.67
CA THR A 195 -14.13 9.51 -6.12
C THR A 195 -14.74 9.73 -4.73
N ALA A 196 -14.43 10.86 -4.08
CA ALA A 196 -15.08 11.25 -2.84
C ALA A 196 -16.57 11.55 -3.02
N GLU A 197 -16.99 11.99 -4.21
CA GLU A 197 -18.33 12.52 -4.49
C GLU A 197 -19.23 11.54 -5.23
N GLU A 198 -18.63 10.71 -6.10
CA GLU A 198 -19.37 9.88 -7.03
C GLU A 198 -18.67 8.54 -7.28
N VAL A 199 -19.44 7.61 -7.83
CA VAL A 199 -18.90 6.38 -8.39
C VAL A 199 -19.48 6.16 -9.78
N ARG A 200 -18.61 5.95 -10.76
CA ARG A 200 -18.93 5.73 -12.17
C ARG A 200 -18.45 4.36 -12.64
N GLU A 201 -19.27 3.67 -13.41
CA GLU A 201 -19.00 2.32 -13.94
C GLU A 201 -18.56 2.38 -15.41
N ASP A 202 -17.99 1.27 -15.91
CA ASP A 202 -17.47 1.11 -17.28
C ASP A 202 -16.39 2.12 -17.69
N GLU A 203 -15.61 2.56 -16.70
CA GLU A 203 -14.57 3.55 -16.87
C GLU A 203 -13.27 2.94 -17.42
N ARG A 204 -12.52 3.73 -18.20
CA ARG A 204 -11.22 3.30 -18.73
C ARG A 204 -10.11 3.63 -17.74
N VAL A 205 -9.28 2.64 -17.41
CA VAL A 205 -8.08 2.88 -16.59
C VAL A 205 -7.05 3.70 -17.38
N PRO A 206 -6.53 4.80 -16.82
CA PRO A 206 -5.42 5.55 -17.39
C PRO A 206 -4.18 4.67 -17.63
N GLU A 207 -3.44 4.91 -18.71
CA GLU A 207 -2.34 4.02 -19.12
C GLU A 207 -1.21 3.95 -18.08
N ASP A 208 -0.89 5.08 -17.45
CA ASP A 208 0.11 5.20 -16.40
C ASP A 208 -0.24 4.33 -15.18
N LEU A 209 -1.50 4.36 -14.75
CA LEU A 209 -2.00 3.50 -13.68
C LEU A 209 -2.08 2.04 -14.11
N GLY A 210 -2.49 1.76 -15.35
CA GLY A 210 -2.48 0.40 -15.89
C GLY A 210 -1.07 -0.22 -15.92
N ARG A 211 -0.03 0.57 -16.23
CA ARG A 211 1.38 0.15 -16.11
C ARG A 211 1.76 -0.14 -14.66
N LEU A 212 1.36 0.74 -13.73
CA LEU A 212 1.64 0.56 -12.31
C LEU A 212 0.97 -0.69 -11.73
N LEU A 213 -0.28 -1.00 -12.16
CA LEU A 213 -0.97 -2.22 -11.75
C LEU A 213 -0.31 -3.48 -12.31
N ARG A 214 0.08 -3.49 -13.59
CA ARG A 214 0.83 -4.63 -14.16
C ARG A 214 2.11 -4.92 -13.39
N LEU A 215 2.81 -3.88 -12.92
CA LEU A 215 3.94 -4.07 -12.01
C LEU A 215 3.49 -4.71 -10.70
N ALA A 216 2.47 -4.16 -10.03
CA ALA A 216 1.96 -4.68 -8.77
C ALA A 216 1.53 -6.17 -8.85
N GLU A 217 0.88 -6.58 -9.94
CA GLU A 217 0.45 -7.95 -10.21
C GLU A 217 1.60 -8.89 -10.58
N ALA A 218 2.67 -8.37 -11.18
CA ALA A 218 3.89 -9.13 -11.48
C ALA A 218 4.76 -9.39 -10.25
N LEU A 219 4.56 -8.66 -9.14
CA LEU A 219 5.34 -8.85 -7.93
C LEU A 219 5.00 -10.21 -7.28
N PRO A 220 6.01 -11.06 -6.98
CA PRO A 220 5.77 -12.37 -6.37
C PRO A 220 5.18 -12.25 -4.97
N VAL A 221 4.44 -13.27 -4.53
CA VAL A 221 3.99 -13.36 -3.14
C VAL A 221 5.20 -13.55 -2.22
N ARG A 222 5.47 -12.59 -1.33
CA ARG A 222 6.47 -12.72 -0.25
C ARG A 222 5.75 -12.88 1.09
N ARG A 223 6.07 -13.94 1.82
CA ARG A 223 5.58 -14.16 3.19
C ARG A 223 6.68 -13.78 4.18
N ARG A 224 6.32 -13.21 5.33
CA ARG A 224 7.21 -13.21 6.51
C ARG A 224 7.53 -14.67 6.87
N ALA A 225 8.79 -14.96 7.18
CA ALA A 225 9.22 -16.27 7.66
C ALA A 225 8.76 -16.48 9.10
#